data_AF-A0A6N9AZI1-F1
#
_entry.id   AF-A0A6N9AZI1-F1
#
_cell.length_a   1.000
_cell.length_b   1.000
_cell.length_c   1.000
_cell.angle_alpha   90.00
_cell.angle_beta   90.00
_cell.angle_gamma   90.00
#
_symmetry.space_group_name_H-M   'P 1'
#
loop_
_entity.id
_entity.type
_entity.pdbx_description
1 polymer ?
#
loop_
_entity_poly.entity_id
_entity_poly.type
_entity_poly.pdbx_seq_one_letter_code
_entity_poly.pdbx_strand_id
1 'polypeptide(L)'
;MKTSKRRISRDRKRRDSQSVQRLKWQRVVNPYPPFEILSADQIEAIHQASLEVLRDTGIKFLSQRARNVFRNAGAEIDDGQSIVKLDPTLVEELVSHTPDSFTLVARNLNRSIEMGGNNINFATVGGPSFISDLDGGRRNGTLEDLKRFFKIVHQLEIFHMGGASPFEPHELPAETRHLDKYLTAITHHDKIWLSNMLGAYRACDGLRMRAIVHGIDLDQPPDEVLTVGNININSPRQVDESMSDSLIEFATMNQATLVTPFTLLGAMAPTTMAGALVQQNAEALACIALSQAVQKGAPVIYGSFSSNVDMKSGSPAFGTPEYVRTTLASAQL
;
A
#
# COMPACT_ATOMS: atom_id res chain seq x y z
N MET A 1 26.42 50.19 -52.33
CA MET A 1 26.60 49.62 -50.97
C MET A 1 25.65 48.44 -50.80
N LYS A 2 26.13 47.20 -51.01
CA LYS A 2 25.36 45.96 -50.77
C LYS A 2 25.87 45.35 -49.45
N THR A 3 25.05 45.39 -48.41
CA THR A 3 25.37 44.85 -47.09
C THR A 3 25.17 43.34 -47.08
N SER A 4 26.29 42.61 -46.99
CA SER A 4 26.35 41.16 -46.81
C SER A 4 25.78 40.78 -45.43
N LYS A 5 24.61 40.11 -45.41
CA LYS A 5 24.10 39.45 -44.21
C LYS A 5 24.79 38.10 -44.06
N ARG A 6 25.82 38.06 -43.20
CA ARG A 6 26.50 36.86 -42.71
C ARG A 6 25.46 35.96 -42.01
N ARG A 7 25.08 34.84 -42.65
CA ARG A 7 24.33 33.75 -42.01
C ARG A 7 25.26 33.09 -40.99
N ILE A 8 25.10 33.43 -39.71
CA ILE A 8 25.71 32.68 -38.62
C ILE A 8 24.93 31.37 -38.50
N SER A 9 25.49 30.31 -39.07
CA SER A 9 25.11 28.94 -38.75
C SER A 9 25.37 28.73 -37.26
N ARG A 10 24.30 28.74 -36.45
CA ARG A 10 24.36 28.23 -35.08
C ARG A 10 24.35 26.71 -35.19
N ASP A 11 25.55 26.15 -35.31
CA ASP A 11 25.80 24.75 -35.05
C ASP A 11 25.46 24.48 -33.58
N ARG A 12 24.18 24.17 -33.31
CA ARG A 12 23.75 23.62 -32.03
C ARG A 12 24.43 22.26 -31.97
N LYS A 13 25.64 22.21 -31.39
CA LYS A 13 26.22 20.97 -30.86
C LYS A 13 25.09 20.27 -30.12
N ARG A 14 24.59 19.19 -30.72
CA ARG A 14 23.69 18.24 -30.10
C ARG A 14 24.41 17.89 -28.80
N ARG A 15 23.91 18.35 -27.65
CA ARG A 15 24.39 17.84 -26.36
C ARG A 15 24.25 16.33 -26.53
N ASP A 16 25.36 15.61 -26.53
CA ASP A 16 25.31 14.18 -26.24
C ASP A 16 24.44 14.11 -24.99
N SER A 17 23.25 13.54 -25.14
CA SER A 17 22.37 13.31 -24.02
C SER A 17 23.16 12.39 -23.12
N GLN A 18 23.83 12.96 -22.11
CA GLN A 18 24.45 12.16 -21.07
C GLN A 18 23.35 11.24 -20.59
N SER A 19 23.54 9.94 -20.86
CA SER A 19 22.64 8.90 -20.43
C SER A 19 22.33 9.13 -18.96
N VAL A 20 21.06 9.09 -18.56
CA VAL A 20 20.67 9.21 -17.15
C VAL A 20 21.60 8.32 -16.33
N GLN A 21 22.36 8.92 -15.41
CA GLN A 21 23.32 8.19 -14.60
C GLN A 21 22.54 7.13 -13.81
N ARG A 22 22.80 5.86 -14.13
CA ARG A 22 22.15 4.76 -13.41
C ARG A 22 22.83 4.61 -12.06
N LEU A 23 22.04 4.79 -11.00
CA LEU A 23 22.43 4.32 -9.67
C LEU A 23 22.62 2.81 -9.72
N LYS A 24 23.38 2.25 -8.78
CA LYS A 24 23.40 0.80 -8.57
C LYS A 24 22.21 0.42 -7.68
N TRP A 25 21.61 -0.74 -7.94
CA TRP A 25 20.66 -1.34 -7.01
C TRP A 25 21.34 -1.52 -5.65
N GLN A 26 20.67 -1.09 -4.60
CA GLN A 26 21.17 -1.19 -3.24
C GLN A 26 20.00 -1.35 -2.28
N ARG A 27 20.21 -2.13 -1.23
CA ARG A 27 19.31 -2.15 -0.08
C ARG A 27 19.53 -0.87 0.71
N VAL A 28 18.49 -0.07 0.88
CA VAL A 28 18.55 1.17 1.66
C VAL A 28 18.22 0.86 3.11
N VAL A 29 19.17 1.13 4.01
CA VAL A 29 19.00 0.96 5.46
C VAL A 29 19.16 2.32 6.12
N ASN A 30 18.20 2.70 6.97
CA ASN A 30 18.31 3.92 7.78
C ASN A 30 19.37 3.70 8.88
N PRO A 31 20.50 4.44 8.89
CA PRO A 31 21.50 4.30 9.92
C PRO A 31 21.14 5.04 11.22
N TYR A 32 20.11 5.89 11.18
CA TYR A 32 19.70 6.70 12.33
C TYR A 32 18.60 6.00 13.13
N PRO A 33 18.52 6.22 14.44
CA PRO A 33 17.37 5.80 15.23
C PRO A 33 16.09 6.46 14.68
N PRO A 34 14.91 5.82 14.87
CA PRO A 34 13.63 6.46 14.56
C PRO A 34 13.50 7.82 15.24
N PHE A 35 12.90 8.77 14.53
CA PHE A 35 12.65 10.10 15.10
C PHE A 35 11.36 10.08 15.91
N GLU A 36 11.49 10.06 17.23
CA GLU A 36 10.37 10.00 18.17
C GLU A 36 9.77 11.38 18.41
N ILE A 37 8.52 11.58 17.98
CA ILE A 37 7.78 12.83 18.20
C ILE A 37 6.74 12.72 19.32
N LEU A 38 6.37 11.50 19.69
CA LEU A 38 5.50 11.17 20.82
C LEU A 38 6.33 10.50 21.92
N SER A 39 6.01 10.80 23.18
CA SER A 39 6.56 10.06 24.33
C SER A 39 5.94 8.68 24.46
N ALA A 40 6.58 7.78 25.22
CA ALA A 40 6.05 6.45 25.51
C ALA A 40 4.63 6.51 26.12
N ASP A 41 4.39 7.41 27.08
CA ASP A 41 3.06 7.60 27.68
C ASP A 41 2.00 8.06 26.66
N GLN A 42 2.40 8.84 25.64
CA GLN A 42 1.49 9.28 24.59
C GLN A 42 1.16 8.16 23.61
N ILE A 43 2.15 7.31 23.28
CA ILE A 43 1.95 6.10 22.47
C ILE A 43 0.99 5.15 23.19
N GLU A 44 1.24 4.90 24.48
CA GLU A 44 0.39 4.05 25.31
C GLU A 44 -1.03 4.59 25.39
N ALA A 45 -1.20 5.91 25.61
CA ALA A 45 -2.52 6.53 25.65
C ALA A 45 -3.29 6.38 24.32
N ILE A 46 -2.61 6.50 23.18
CA ILE A 46 -3.22 6.27 21.86
C ILE A 46 -3.60 4.79 21.72
N HIS A 47 -2.71 3.88 22.09
CA HIS A 47 -2.94 2.44 21.99
C HIS A 47 -4.14 2.00 22.84
N GLN A 48 -4.19 2.38 24.11
CA GLN A 48 -5.31 2.04 25.00
C GLN A 48 -6.63 2.62 24.50
N ALA A 49 -6.65 3.87 24.05
CA ALA A 49 -7.85 4.47 23.47
C ALA A 49 -8.29 3.77 22.17
N SER A 50 -7.36 3.26 21.36
CA SER A 50 -7.69 2.45 20.18
C SER A 50 -8.34 1.12 20.57
N LEU A 51 -7.83 0.46 21.61
CA LEU A 51 -8.41 -0.79 22.13
C LEU A 51 -9.81 -0.55 22.71
N GLU A 52 -10.05 0.57 23.39
CA GLU A 52 -11.39 0.99 23.83
C GLU A 52 -12.35 1.19 22.65
N VAL A 53 -11.91 1.82 21.56
CA VAL A 53 -12.72 1.97 20.33
C VAL A 53 -13.10 0.60 19.77
N LEU A 54 -12.16 -0.35 19.72
CA LEU A 54 -12.40 -1.71 19.23
C LEU A 54 -13.36 -2.50 20.11
N ARG A 55 -13.25 -2.37 21.44
CA ARG A 55 -14.11 -3.05 22.41
C ARG A 55 -15.53 -2.46 22.42
N ASP A 56 -15.65 -1.15 22.54
CA ASP A 56 -16.93 -0.51 22.86
C ASP A 56 -17.73 -0.20 21.59
N THR A 57 -17.05 0.26 20.54
CA THR A 57 -17.68 0.76 19.31
C THR A 57 -17.50 -0.20 18.13
N GLY A 58 -16.39 -0.94 18.07
CA GLY A 58 -16.07 -1.92 17.04
C GLY A 58 -15.78 -1.32 15.66
N ILE A 59 -15.57 -2.20 14.68
CA ILE A 59 -15.36 -1.87 13.26
C ILE A 59 -16.41 -2.59 12.42
N LYS A 60 -16.96 -1.91 11.42
CA LYS A 60 -17.92 -2.50 10.50
C LYS A 60 -17.21 -3.31 9.43
N PHE A 61 -17.45 -4.63 9.40
CA PHE A 61 -16.96 -5.53 8.36
C PHE A 61 -18.12 -5.98 7.48
N LEU A 62 -18.16 -5.49 6.24
CA LEU A 62 -19.26 -5.82 5.31
C LEU A 62 -19.22 -7.30 4.89
N SER A 63 -18.03 -7.88 4.80
CA SER A 63 -17.87 -9.31 4.48
C SER A 63 -18.42 -10.18 5.60
N GLN A 64 -19.37 -11.06 5.25
CA GLN A 64 -19.85 -12.11 6.15
C GLN A 64 -18.72 -13.09 6.50
N ARG A 65 -17.80 -13.35 5.56
CA ARG A 65 -16.67 -14.25 5.76
C ARG A 65 -15.73 -13.71 6.84
N ALA A 66 -15.41 -12.41 6.80
CA ALA A 66 -14.60 -11.75 7.83
C ALA A 66 -15.27 -11.82 9.20
N ARG A 67 -16.57 -11.53 9.29
CA ARG A 67 -17.34 -11.67 10.54
C ARG A 67 -17.33 -13.10 11.08
N ASN A 68 -17.39 -14.11 10.21
CA ASN A 68 -17.31 -15.51 10.62
C ASN A 68 -15.92 -15.89 11.14
N VAL A 69 -14.84 -15.40 10.52
CA VAL A 69 -13.48 -15.59 11.03
C VAL A 69 -13.36 -15.02 12.44
N PHE A 70 -13.81 -13.78 12.65
CA PHE A 70 -13.79 -13.15 13.97
C PHE A 70 -14.65 -13.88 15.00
N ARG A 71 -15.85 -14.35 14.63
CA ARG A 71 -16.70 -15.14 15.52
C ARG A 71 -15.98 -16.42 15.97
N ASN A 72 -15.29 -17.09 15.06
CA ASN A 72 -14.52 -18.29 15.39
C ASN A 72 -13.30 -17.98 16.28
N ALA A 73 -12.75 -16.78 16.17
CA ALA A 73 -11.70 -16.28 17.06
C ALA A 73 -12.21 -15.77 18.42
N GLY A 74 -13.53 -15.80 18.66
CA GLY A 74 -14.13 -15.40 19.94
C GLY A 74 -14.56 -13.93 20.04
N ALA A 75 -14.58 -13.19 18.92
CA ALA A 75 -15.06 -11.81 18.90
C ALA A 75 -16.60 -11.71 19.01
N GLU A 76 -17.09 -10.58 19.53
CA GLU A 76 -18.51 -10.25 19.55
C GLU A 76 -18.92 -9.63 18.21
N ILE A 77 -20.01 -10.12 17.62
CA ILE A 77 -20.51 -9.67 16.32
C ILE A 77 -21.95 -9.14 16.48
N ASP A 78 -22.17 -7.88 16.14
CA ASP A 78 -23.50 -7.35 15.85
C ASP A 78 -23.80 -7.58 14.37
N ASP A 79 -24.47 -8.70 14.06
CA ASP A 79 -24.84 -9.03 12.68
C ASP A 79 -25.84 -8.05 12.06
N GLY A 80 -26.66 -7.37 12.87
CA GLY A 80 -27.64 -6.38 12.40
C GLY A 80 -26.97 -5.11 11.85
N GLN A 81 -25.84 -4.72 12.45
CA GLN A 81 -25.05 -3.57 12.00
C GLN A 81 -23.79 -3.95 11.22
N SER A 82 -23.49 -5.25 11.12
CA SER A 82 -22.24 -5.80 10.59
C SER A 82 -21.00 -5.29 11.33
N ILE A 83 -21.12 -5.06 12.65
CA ILE A 83 -20.04 -4.55 13.50
C ILE A 83 -19.36 -5.72 14.22
N VAL A 84 -18.03 -5.71 14.22
CA VAL A 84 -17.18 -6.59 14.99
C VAL A 84 -16.59 -5.79 16.15
N LYS A 85 -16.83 -6.25 17.37
CA LYS A 85 -16.20 -5.73 18.59
C LYS A 85 -15.13 -6.71 19.05
N LEU A 86 -13.96 -6.19 19.36
CA LEU A 86 -12.80 -6.99 19.72
C LEU A 86 -12.39 -6.68 21.15
N ASP A 87 -12.28 -7.72 21.97
CA ASP A 87 -11.70 -7.59 23.31
C ASP A 87 -10.21 -7.22 23.19
N PRO A 88 -9.68 -6.30 24.02
CA PRO A 88 -8.28 -5.90 23.98
C PRO A 88 -7.30 -7.07 24.03
N THR A 89 -7.56 -8.08 24.86
CA THR A 89 -6.67 -9.25 25.01
C THR A 89 -6.63 -10.10 23.75
N LEU A 90 -7.77 -10.22 23.05
CA LEU A 90 -7.85 -10.92 21.76
C LEU A 90 -7.06 -10.16 20.68
N VAL A 91 -7.16 -8.82 20.65
CA VAL A 91 -6.40 -8.00 19.70
C VAL A 91 -4.90 -8.17 19.93
N GLU A 92 -4.45 -8.04 21.17
CA GLU A 92 -3.04 -8.18 21.54
C GLU A 92 -2.51 -9.59 21.24
N GLU A 93 -3.26 -10.65 21.57
CA GLU A 93 -2.88 -12.04 21.23
C GLU A 93 -2.70 -12.19 19.71
N LEU A 94 -3.71 -11.81 18.93
CA LEU A 94 -3.68 -11.98 17.48
C LEU A 94 -2.52 -11.18 16.86
N VAL A 95 -2.38 -9.90 17.21
CA VAL A 95 -1.35 -9.02 16.66
C VAL A 95 0.06 -9.52 17.03
N SER A 96 0.25 -10.12 18.21
CA SER A 96 1.55 -10.67 18.65
C SER A 96 2.11 -11.77 17.75
N HIS A 97 1.28 -12.41 16.91
CA HIS A 97 1.73 -13.40 15.94
C HIS A 97 2.31 -12.80 14.66
N THR A 98 2.20 -11.49 14.47
CA THR A 98 2.70 -10.81 13.26
C THR A 98 4.24 -10.84 13.23
N PRO A 99 4.86 -11.24 12.10
CA PRO A 99 6.32 -11.21 11.99
C PRO A 99 6.86 -9.78 11.92
N ASP A 100 7.93 -9.48 12.67
CA ASP A 100 8.60 -8.16 12.66
C ASP A 100 9.27 -7.81 11.32
N SER A 101 9.59 -8.83 10.52
CA SER A 101 10.20 -8.68 9.20
C SER A 101 9.95 -9.89 8.32
N PHE A 102 10.01 -9.68 7.00
CA PHE A 102 9.93 -10.73 6.00
C PHE A 102 10.58 -10.29 4.69
N THR A 103 11.02 -11.26 3.90
CA THR A 103 11.55 -11.02 2.56
C THR A 103 10.43 -11.08 1.53
N LEU A 104 10.29 -10.04 0.72
CA LEU A 104 9.40 -10.02 -0.44
C LEU A 104 10.20 -10.39 -1.70
N VAL A 105 9.85 -11.53 -2.30
CA VAL A 105 10.67 -12.17 -3.33
C VAL A 105 10.33 -11.63 -4.72
N ALA A 106 11.34 -11.12 -5.41
CA ALA A 106 11.22 -10.64 -6.78
C ALA A 106 11.52 -11.76 -7.79
N ARG A 107 11.03 -11.61 -9.02
CA ARG A 107 11.35 -12.52 -10.14
C ARG A 107 12.87 -12.61 -10.36
N ASN A 108 13.54 -11.46 -10.32
CA ASN A 108 14.99 -11.42 -10.22
C ASN A 108 15.36 -11.43 -8.73
N LEU A 109 15.88 -12.56 -8.23
CA LEU A 109 16.18 -12.74 -6.81
C LEU A 109 17.18 -11.70 -6.26
N ASN A 110 18.02 -11.10 -7.11
CA ASN A 110 18.91 -10.00 -6.71
C ASN A 110 18.16 -8.69 -6.40
N ARG A 111 16.86 -8.63 -6.71
CA ARG A 111 15.96 -7.48 -6.49
C ARG A 111 14.85 -7.79 -5.48
N SER A 112 14.96 -8.91 -4.76
CA SER A 112 14.15 -9.15 -3.56
C SER A 112 14.47 -8.11 -2.49
N ILE A 113 13.50 -7.80 -1.63
CA ILE A 113 13.62 -6.76 -0.62
C ILE A 113 13.21 -7.27 0.76
N GLU A 114 13.84 -6.72 1.79
CA GLU A 114 13.44 -6.96 3.18
C GLU A 114 12.43 -5.90 3.62
N MET A 115 11.30 -6.35 4.15
CA MET A 115 10.30 -5.52 4.81
C MET A 115 10.51 -5.61 6.33
N GLY A 116 10.38 -4.48 7.03
CA GLY A 116 10.61 -4.39 8.48
C GLY A 116 12.02 -3.93 8.86
N GLY A 117 12.27 -3.78 10.17
CA GLY A 117 13.51 -3.21 10.70
C GLY A 117 13.83 -1.81 10.14
N ASN A 118 15.11 -1.53 9.92
CA ASN A 118 15.56 -0.22 9.41
C ASN A 118 15.55 -0.13 7.87
N ASN A 119 14.88 -1.04 7.16
CA ASN A 119 14.87 -1.06 5.70
C ASN A 119 13.94 0.02 5.14
N ILE A 120 14.39 0.73 4.10
CA ILE A 120 13.57 1.71 3.38
C ILE A 120 13.35 1.19 1.95
N ASN A 121 12.10 0.89 1.62
CA ASN A 121 11.72 0.41 0.29
C ASN A 121 10.88 1.47 -0.43
N PHE A 122 11.48 2.17 -1.39
CA PHE A 122 10.75 3.08 -2.28
C PHE A 122 9.91 2.33 -3.32
N ALA A 123 8.62 2.65 -3.36
CA ALA A 123 7.69 2.22 -4.39
C ALA A 123 7.26 3.42 -5.25
N THR A 124 6.81 3.15 -6.48
CA THR A 124 6.16 4.19 -7.29
C THR A 124 4.70 4.41 -6.91
N VAL A 125 4.10 5.46 -7.50
CA VAL A 125 2.70 5.81 -7.33
C VAL A 125 1.75 4.63 -7.55
N GLY A 126 0.61 4.65 -6.86
CA GLY A 126 -0.50 3.74 -7.06
C GLY A 126 -1.84 4.46 -6.95
N GLY A 127 -2.78 4.15 -7.85
CA GLY A 127 -4.16 4.65 -7.79
C GLY A 127 -4.59 5.81 -8.70
N PRO A 128 -3.73 6.70 -9.27
CA PRO A 128 -4.20 7.77 -10.15
C PRO A 128 -5.09 7.29 -11.31
N SER A 129 -6.23 7.94 -11.49
CA SER A 129 -7.12 7.66 -12.65
C SER A 129 -6.61 8.31 -13.94
N PHE A 130 -5.79 9.35 -13.83
CA PHE A 130 -5.29 10.10 -14.98
C PHE A 130 -3.77 10.14 -14.94
N ILE A 131 -3.17 10.25 -16.12
CA ILE A 131 -1.75 10.53 -16.29
C ILE A 131 -1.58 11.95 -16.82
N SER A 132 -0.38 12.49 -16.66
CA SER A 132 0.00 13.77 -17.22
C SER A 132 1.44 13.71 -17.73
N ASP A 133 1.67 14.25 -18.92
CA ASP A 133 3.01 14.43 -19.48
C ASP A 133 3.16 15.86 -20.05
N LEU A 134 4.38 16.22 -20.47
CA LEU A 134 4.70 17.59 -20.92
C LEU A 134 4.08 17.93 -22.29
N ASP A 135 3.74 16.92 -23.09
CA ASP A 135 3.31 17.10 -24.48
C ASP A 135 1.78 17.05 -24.62
N GLY A 136 1.14 16.09 -23.96
CA GLY A 136 -0.29 15.79 -24.02
C GLY A 136 -1.09 16.24 -22.79
N GLY A 137 -0.44 16.75 -21.75
CA GLY A 137 -1.10 17.21 -20.53
C GLY A 137 -1.88 16.09 -19.84
N ARG A 138 -2.93 16.44 -19.08
CA ARG A 138 -3.75 15.50 -18.32
C ARG A 138 -4.71 14.71 -19.22
N ARG A 139 -4.61 13.39 -19.21
CA ARG A 139 -5.42 12.47 -20.04
C ARG A 139 -5.62 11.11 -19.36
N ASN A 140 -6.51 10.30 -19.93
CA ASN A 140 -6.64 8.90 -19.53
C ASN A 140 -5.36 8.13 -19.87
N GLY A 141 -4.96 7.21 -18.99
CA GLY A 141 -3.86 6.29 -19.25
C GLY A 141 -4.27 5.17 -20.20
N THR A 142 -3.30 4.70 -21.00
CA THR A 142 -3.41 3.55 -21.90
C THR A 142 -2.50 2.41 -21.43
N LEU A 143 -2.66 1.20 -21.99
CA LEU A 143 -1.74 0.10 -21.73
C LEU A 143 -0.32 0.42 -22.24
N GLU A 144 -0.21 1.16 -23.34
CA GLU A 144 1.08 1.59 -23.88
C GLU A 144 1.78 2.59 -22.95
N ASP A 145 1.04 3.50 -22.32
CA ASP A 145 1.60 4.37 -21.28
C ASP A 145 2.12 3.53 -20.11
N LEU A 146 1.40 2.46 -19.71
CA LEU A 146 1.81 1.61 -18.60
C LEU A 146 3.12 0.87 -18.92
N LYS A 147 3.26 0.38 -20.15
CA LYS A 147 4.52 -0.21 -20.65
C LYS A 147 5.68 0.78 -20.56
N ARG A 148 5.47 2.02 -20.98
CA ARG A 148 6.49 3.09 -20.90
C ARG A 148 6.84 3.42 -19.45
N PHE A 149 5.83 3.53 -18.60
CA PHE A 149 6.01 3.75 -17.17
C PHE A 149 6.87 2.65 -16.53
N PHE A 150 6.55 1.38 -16.76
CA PHE A 150 7.33 0.28 -16.18
C PHE A 150 8.74 0.16 -16.74
N LYS A 151 8.99 0.56 -17.99
CA LYS A 151 10.36 0.71 -18.50
C LYS A 151 11.15 1.76 -17.71
N ILE A 152 10.52 2.87 -17.32
CA ILE A 152 11.15 3.89 -16.45
C ILE A 152 11.42 3.30 -15.06
N VAL A 153 10.42 2.63 -14.46
CA VAL A 153 10.58 1.94 -13.16
C VAL A 153 11.75 0.95 -13.19
N HIS A 154 11.87 0.16 -14.25
CA HIS A 154 12.95 -0.81 -14.41
C HIS A 154 14.32 -0.14 -14.47
N GLN A 155 14.44 0.99 -15.18
CA GLN A 155 15.71 1.71 -15.36
C GLN A 155 16.19 2.46 -14.12
N LEU A 156 15.28 2.89 -13.25
CA LEU A 156 15.62 3.72 -12.08
C LEU A 156 15.81 2.85 -10.84
N GLU A 157 17.06 2.60 -10.45
CA GLU A 157 17.39 1.74 -9.30
C GLU A 157 16.94 2.29 -7.93
N ILE A 158 16.49 3.55 -7.85
CA ILE A 158 15.88 4.10 -6.63
C ILE A 158 14.55 3.43 -6.29
N PHE A 159 13.78 2.99 -7.29
CA PHE A 159 12.51 2.31 -7.05
C PHE A 159 12.75 0.82 -6.86
N HIS A 160 12.38 0.30 -5.70
CA HIS A 160 12.46 -1.13 -5.42
C HIS A 160 11.18 -1.87 -5.83
N MET A 161 10.06 -1.14 -5.92
CA MET A 161 8.75 -1.68 -6.27
C MET A 161 8.07 -0.78 -7.31
N GLY A 162 7.35 -1.38 -8.26
CA GLY A 162 6.54 -0.69 -9.27
C GLY A 162 5.18 -0.17 -8.77
N GLY A 163 4.97 -0.12 -7.46
CA GLY A 163 3.74 0.38 -6.84
C GLY A 163 2.52 -0.53 -6.98
N ALA A 164 1.43 -0.16 -6.30
CA ALA A 164 0.10 -0.77 -6.47
C ALA A 164 -0.64 -0.09 -7.59
N SER A 165 -0.55 -0.64 -8.81
CA SER A 165 -1.27 -0.13 -9.97
C SER A 165 -1.00 1.36 -10.26
N PRO A 166 0.04 1.70 -11.04
CA PRO A 166 0.45 3.08 -11.28
C PRO A 166 -0.69 3.99 -11.77
N PHE A 167 -1.53 3.47 -12.64
CA PHE A 167 -2.78 4.10 -13.09
C PHE A 167 -3.64 3.04 -13.82
N GLU A 168 -4.90 3.38 -14.06
CA GLU A 168 -5.82 2.51 -14.79
C GLU A 168 -5.76 2.73 -16.31
N PRO A 169 -5.46 1.70 -17.13
CA PRO A 169 -5.59 1.78 -18.58
C PRO A 169 -7.08 1.74 -18.95
N HIS A 170 -7.67 2.91 -19.21
CA HIS A 170 -9.14 3.06 -19.35
C HIS A 170 -9.70 2.43 -20.63
N GLU A 171 -8.84 2.16 -21.62
CA GLU A 171 -9.21 1.50 -22.88
C GLU A 171 -9.49 0.00 -22.73
N LEU A 172 -9.13 -0.61 -21.59
CA LEU A 172 -9.34 -2.03 -21.31
C LEU A 172 -10.62 -2.26 -20.47
N PRO A 173 -11.30 -3.41 -20.58
CA PRO A 173 -12.45 -3.75 -19.72
C PRO A 173 -12.11 -3.72 -18.22
N ALA A 174 -13.00 -3.21 -17.37
CA ALA A 174 -12.73 -3.03 -15.93
C ALA A 174 -12.57 -4.37 -15.19
N GLU A 175 -13.25 -5.38 -15.68
CA GLU A 175 -13.36 -6.72 -15.10
C GLU A 175 -12.05 -7.51 -15.25
N THR A 176 -11.29 -7.27 -16.32
CA THR A 176 -10.12 -8.09 -16.69
C THR A 176 -8.81 -7.30 -16.79
N ARG A 177 -8.83 -5.96 -16.83
CA ARG A 177 -7.62 -5.14 -17.00
C ARG A 177 -6.53 -5.38 -15.95
N HIS A 178 -6.84 -5.95 -14.79
CA HIS A 178 -5.82 -6.33 -13.80
C HIS A 178 -4.85 -7.37 -14.36
N LEU A 179 -5.32 -8.30 -15.19
CA LEU A 179 -4.48 -9.32 -15.85
C LEU A 179 -3.49 -8.67 -16.82
N ASP A 180 -3.94 -7.75 -17.65
CA ASP A 180 -3.06 -7.00 -18.56
C ASP A 180 -2.01 -6.19 -17.79
N LYS A 181 -2.40 -5.61 -16.65
CA LYS A 181 -1.48 -4.85 -15.79
C LYS A 181 -0.42 -5.76 -15.17
N TYR A 182 -0.80 -6.92 -14.65
CA TYR A 182 0.15 -7.90 -14.10
C TYR A 182 1.10 -8.42 -15.18
N LEU A 183 0.58 -8.82 -16.35
CA LEU A 183 1.39 -9.25 -17.48
C LEU A 183 2.38 -8.17 -17.91
N THR A 184 1.93 -6.91 -17.95
CA THR A 184 2.79 -5.78 -18.29
C THR A 184 3.90 -5.59 -17.26
N ALA A 185 3.59 -5.64 -15.96
CA ALA A 185 4.60 -5.56 -14.90
C ALA A 185 5.65 -6.69 -15.00
N ILE A 186 5.18 -7.94 -15.17
CA ILE A 186 6.04 -9.13 -15.32
C ILE A 186 7.00 -9.01 -16.51
N THR A 187 6.52 -8.47 -17.63
CA THR A 187 7.28 -8.41 -18.88
C THR A 187 8.13 -7.16 -19.04
N HIS A 188 7.84 -6.09 -18.30
CA HIS A 188 8.51 -4.78 -18.47
C HIS A 188 9.44 -4.39 -17.31
N HIS A 189 9.39 -5.10 -16.19
CA HIS A 189 10.42 -5.02 -15.16
C HIS A 189 10.61 -6.37 -14.45
N ASP A 190 11.62 -6.45 -13.59
CA ASP A 190 11.99 -7.63 -12.81
C ASP A 190 12.00 -7.36 -11.30
N LYS A 191 11.53 -6.16 -10.90
CA LYS A 191 11.30 -5.69 -9.54
C LYS A 191 9.96 -6.18 -8.98
N ILE A 192 9.69 -5.88 -7.71
CA ILE A 192 8.41 -6.13 -7.06
C ILE A 192 7.27 -5.29 -7.67
N TRP A 193 6.06 -5.85 -7.70
CA TRP A 193 4.80 -5.23 -8.09
C TRP A 193 3.69 -5.83 -7.23
N LEU A 194 2.63 -5.05 -6.98
CA LEU A 194 1.58 -5.39 -6.03
C LEU A 194 0.34 -5.96 -6.72
N SER A 195 -0.38 -6.82 -6.00
CA SER A 195 -1.68 -7.33 -6.44
C SER A 195 -2.80 -6.34 -6.13
N ASN A 196 -3.81 -6.33 -6.99
CA ASN A 196 -5.03 -5.54 -6.84
C ASN A 196 -5.99 -6.25 -5.88
N MET A 197 -6.33 -5.57 -4.78
CA MET A 197 -7.17 -6.10 -3.71
C MET A 197 -8.65 -5.70 -3.84
N LEU A 198 -9.04 -5.08 -4.96
CA LEU A 198 -10.45 -4.80 -5.27
C LEU A 198 -11.15 -6.06 -5.76
N GLY A 199 -11.39 -6.98 -4.84
CA GLY A 199 -12.06 -8.25 -5.04
C GLY A 199 -11.10 -9.42 -5.01
N ALA A 200 -11.46 -10.46 -4.24
CA ALA A 200 -10.63 -11.64 -3.98
C ALA A 200 -10.09 -12.29 -5.27
N TYR A 201 -10.91 -12.40 -6.32
CA TYR A 201 -10.46 -12.99 -7.59
C TYR A 201 -9.27 -12.25 -8.22
N ARG A 202 -9.24 -10.91 -8.16
CA ARG A 202 -8.12 -10.11 -8.72
C ARG A 202 -6.84 -10.28 -7.92
N ALA A 203 -6.98 -10.42 -6.60
CA ALA A 203 -5.87 -10.70 -5.69
C ALA A 203 -5.29 -12.09 -5.98
N CYS A 204 -6.16 -13.11 -6.04
CA CYS A 204 -5.77 -14.49 -6.35
C CYS A 204 -5.16 -14.63 -7.75
N ASP A 205 -5.68 -13.92 -8.77
CA ASP A 205 -5.08 -13.90 -10.09
C ASP A 205 -3.65 -13.32 -10.06
N GLY A 206 -3.42 -12.27 -9.26
CA GLY A 206 -2.10 -11.69 -9.06
C GLY A 206 -1.11 -12.68 -8.45
N LEU A 207 -1.53 -13.38 -7.40
CA LEU A 207 -0.75 -14.45 -6.76
C LEU A 207 -0.48 -15.62 -7.72
N ARG A 208 -1.49 -16.08 -8.47
CA ARG A 208 -1.32 -17.15 -9.47
C ARG A 208 -0.31 -16.77 -10.56
N MET A 209 -0.41 -15.55 -11.09
CA MET A 209 0.54 -15.07 -12.10
C MET A 209 1.96 -14.94 -11.53
N ARG A 210 2.11 -14.60 -10.25
CA ARG A 210 3.41 -14.66 -9.55
C ARG A 210 3.92 -16.09 -9.44
N ALA A 211 3.10 -17.02 -8.96
CA ALA A 211 3.49 -18.41 -8.79
C ALA A 211 3.96 -19.04 -10.11
N ILE A 212 3.24 -18.80 -11.22
CA ILE A 212 3.66 -19.23 -12.57
C ILE A 212 5.06 -18.73 -12.92
N VAL A 213 5.34 -17.46 -12.65
CA VAL A 213 6.64 -16.83 -12.95
C VAL A 213 7.77 -17.39 -12.07
N HIS A 214 7.45 -17.84 -10.87
CA HIS A 214 8.40 -18.45 -9.92
C HIS A 214 8.48 -19.98 -10.05
N GLY A 215 7.63 -20.61 -10.87
CA GLY A 215 7.55 -22.07 -10.99
C GLY A 215 6.99 -22.75 -9.74
N ILE A 216 6.15 -22.05 -8.99
CA ILE A 216 5.55 -22.52 -7.73
C ILE A 216 4.13 -23.01 -7.99
N ASP A 217 3.78 -24.14 -7.40
CA ASP A 217 2.40 -24.63 -7.35
C ASP A 217 1.69 -24.08 -6.10
N LEU A 218 0.43 -23.67 -6.25
CA LEU A 218 -0.37 -23.03 -5.20
C LEU A 218 -1.39 -23.98 -4.56
N ASP A 219 -1.22 -25.30 -4.73
CA ASP A 219 -2.00 -26.31 -4.01
C ASP A 219 -1.88 -26.19 -2.49
N GLN A 220 -0.81 -25.56 -2.00
CA GLN A 220 -0.58 -25.18 -0.60
C GLN A 220 -0.02 -23.75 -0.52
N PRO A 221 -0.12 -23.08 0.65
CA PRO A 221 0.56 -21.81 0.87
C PRO A 221 2.07 -21.96 0.62
N PRO A 222 2.69 -21.11 -0.23
CA PRO A 222 4.12 -21.15 -0.45
C PRO A 222 4.90 -20.63 0.77
N ASP A 223 6.13 -21.09 0.94
CA ASP A 223 7.05 -20.59 1.96
C ASP A 223 7.47 -19.13 1.66
N GLU A 224 7.56 -18.77 0.37
CA GLU A 224 7.92 -17.43 -0.06
C GLU A 224 6.74 -16.45 -0.07
N VAL A 225 7.02 -15.22 0.38
CA VAL A 225 6.13 -14.08 0.15
C VAL A 225 6.44 -13.51 -1.25
N LEU A 226 5.55 -13.77 -2.20
CA LEU A 226 5.75 -13.42 -3.61
C LEU A 226 5.15 -12.07 -4.00
N THR A 227 4.21 -11.59 -3.20
CA THR A 227 3.43 -10.39 -3.50
C THR A 227 2.96 -9.71 -2.23
N VAL A 228 2.59 -8.44 -2.37
CA VAL A 228 1.89 -7.67 -1.35
C VAL A 228 0.68 -6.99 -1.97
N GLY A 229 -0.40 -6.88 -1.20
CA GLY A 229 -1.64 -6.24 -1.59
C GLY A 229 -2.03 -5.15 -0.62
N ASN A 230 -2.47 -3.98 -1.12
CA ASN A 230 -2.92 -2.90 -0.25
C ASN A 230 -4.40 -3.08 0.14
N ILE A 231 -4.66 -3.11 1.45
CA ILE A 231 -5.98 -3.18 2.06
C ILE A 231 -6.33 -1.80 2.61
N ASN A 232 -7.17 -1.05 1.91
CA ASN A 232 -7.63 0.24 2.40
C ASN A 232 -8.85 0.05 3.31
N ILE A 233 -8.84 0.76 4.44
CA ILE A 233 -10.04 0.90 5.28
C ILE A 233 -10.81 2.13 4.79
N ASN A 234 -12.12 1.96 4.61
CA ASN A 234 -13.05 3.01 4.26
C ASN A 234 -13.45 3.75 5.55
N SER A 235 -12.58 4.65 5.99
CA SER A 235 -12.76 5.38 7.23
C SER A 235 -14.00 6.29 7.19
N PRO A 236 -14.73 6.45 8.31
CA PRO A 236 -14.44 5.89 9.62
C PRO A 236 -14.99 4.47 9.82
N ARG A 237 -14.12 3.57 10.29
CA ARG A 237 -14.44 2.25 10.87
C ARG A 237 -15.26 1.33 9.97
N GLN A 238 -15.02 1.33 8.66
CA GLN A 238 -15.65 0.37 7.75
C GLN A 238 -14.61 -0.31 6.85
N VAL A 239 -14.64 -1.64 6.83
CA VAL A 239 -13.88 -2.46 5.89
C VAL A 239 -14.85 -3.08 4.91
N ASP A 240 -14.66 -2.75 3.63
CA ASP A 240 -15.52 -3.23 2.56
C ASP A 240 -15.33 -4.73 2.32
N GLU A 241 -16.33 -5.37 1.72
CA GLU A 241 -16.33 -6.82 1.45
C GLU A 241 -15.15 -7.23 0.57
N SER A 242 -14.92 -6.47 -0.51
CA SER A 242 -13.84 -6.73 -1.47
C SER A 242 -12.44 -6.70 -0.85
N MET A 243 -12.22 -5.77 0.08
CA MET A 243 -10.95 -5.63 0.82
C MET A 243 -10.79 -6.75 1.84
N SER A 244 -11.84 -7.00 2.63
CA SER A 244 -11.82 -8.05 3.66
C SER A 244 -11.56 -9.42 3.06
N ASP A 245 -12.26 -9.76 1.97
CA ASP A 245 -12.12 -11.07 1.34
C ASP A 245 -10.74 -11.24 0.69
N SER A 246 -10.20 -10.18 0.07
CA SER A 246 -8.84 -10.22 -0.49
C SER A 246 -7.78 -10.37 0.60
N LEU A 247 -7.96 -9.73 1.76
CA LEU A 247 -7.10 -9.92 2.93
C LEU A 247 -7.12 -11.37 3.38
N ILE A 248 -8.31 -11.97 3.50
CA ILE A 248 -8.45 -13.37 3.92
C ILE A 248 -7.78 -14.32 2.92
N GLU A 249 -7.93 -14.11 1.62
CA GLU A 249 -7.23 -14.91 0.60
C GLU A 249 -5.71 -14.83 0.73
N PHE A 250 -5.18 -13.62 0.93
CA PHE A 250 -3.74 -13.43 1.07
C PHE A 250 -3.20 -14.02 2.35
N ALA A 251 -3.87 -13.83 3.49
CA ALA A 251 -3.49 -14.42 4.75
C ALA A 251 -3.52 -15.96 4.67
N THR A 252 -4.56 -16.55 4.06
CA THR A 252 -4.66 -18.00 3.84
C THR A 252 -3.45 -18.55 3.07
N MET A 253 -2.95 -17.79 2.09
CA MET A 253 -1.80 -18.17 1.26
C MET A 253 -0.45 -17.64 1.78
N ASN A 254 -0.40 -17.16 3.03
CA ASN A 254 0.80 -16.61 3.66
C ASN A 254 1.45 -15.45 2.86
N GLN A 255 0.63 -14.66 2.16
CA GLN A 255 1.08 -13.52 1.36
C GLN A 255 0.86 -12.20 2.10
N ALA A 256 1.70 -11.21 1.80
CA ALA A 256 1.73 -9.98 2.57
C ALA A 256 0.53 -9.06 2.29
N THR A 257 -0.03 -8.45 3.33
CA THR A 257 -1.00 -7.35 3.18
C THR A 257 -0.45 -6.05 3.75
N LEU A 258 -0.72 -4.94 3.08
CA LEU A 258 -0.42 -3.58 3.54
C LEU A 258 -1.73 -2.93 3.98
N VAL A 259 -2.00 -2.96 5.28
CA VAL A 259 -3.24 -2.46 5.89
C VAL A 259 -3.12 -0.95 6.05
N THR A 260 -3.90 -0.19 5.29
CA THR A 260 -3.78 1.28 5.23
C THR A 260 -5.13 1.93 5.54
N PRO A 261 -5.35 2.40 6.77
CA PRO A 261 -6.48 3.27 7.03
C PRO A 261 -6.30 4.60 6.28
N PHE A 262 -7.38 5.06 5.64
CA PHE A 262 -7.38 6.27 4.83
C PHE A 262 -8.15 7.36 5.57
N THR A 263 -7.45 8.22 6.28
CA THR A 263 -8.03 9.16 7.23
C THR A 263 -7.74 10.59 6.80
N LEU A 264 -8.81 11.36 6.61
CA LEU A 264 -8.74 12.80 6.40
C LEU A 264 -9.29 13.51 7.64
N LEU A 265 -8.39 14.12 8.42
CA LEU A 265 -8.72 14.89 9.62
C LEU A 265 -9.73 15.98 9.27
N GLY A 266 -10.88 15.95 9.93
CA GLY A 266 -12.00 16.87 9.69
C GLY A 266 -13.02 16.41 8.66
N ALA A 267 -12.83 15.23 8.05
CA ALA A 267 -13.80 14.62 7.15
C ALA A 267 -14.10 13.16 7.53
N MET A 268 -13.09 12.29 7.44
CA MET A 268 -13.21 10.84 7.68
C MET A 268 -12.59 10.41 9.02
N ALA A 269 -12.01 11.36 9.74
CA ALA A 269 -11.45 11.20 11.08
C ALA A 269 -11.67 12.50 11.88
N PRO A 270 -11.56 12.46 13.22
CA PRO A 270 -11.59 13.66 14.06
C PRO A 270 -10.62 14.75 13.57
N THR A 271 -10.95 16.01 13.84
CA THR A 271 -10.09 17.15 13.48
C THR A 271 -8.78 17.20 14.29
N THR A 272 -8.74 16.53 15.45
CA THR A 272 -7.55 16.47 16.29
C THR A 272 -6.63 15.33 15.85
N MET A 273 -5.31 15.56 15.85
CA MET A 273 -4.33 14.52 15.48
C MET A 273 -4.41 13.29 16.38
N ALA A 274 -4.56 13.49 17.70
CA ALA A 274 -4.67 12.36 18.65
C ALA A 274 -5.90 11.50 18.36
N GLY A 275 -7.08 12.11 18.14
CA GLY A 275 -8.30 11.38 17.82
C GLY A 275 -8.21 10.64 16.47
N ALA A 276 -7.57 11.26 15.48
CA ALA A 276 -7.33 10.61 14.19
C ALA A 276 -6.34 9.43 14.30
N LEU A 277 -5.28 9.55 15.09
CA LEU A 277 -4.34 8.45 15.35
C LEU A 277 -5.02 7.29 16.10
N VAL A 278 -5.86 7.59 17.10
CA VAL A 278 -6.66 6.58 17.81
C VAL A 278 -7.55 5.80 16.83
N GLN A 279 -8.26 6.51 15.96
CA GLN A 279 -9.14 5.87 14.96
C GLN A 279 -8.33 5.06 13.93
N GLN A 280 -7.27 5.64 13.34
CA GLN A 280 -6.40 4.96 12.39
C GLN A 280 -5.84 3.67 13.00
N ASN A 281 -5.33 3.75 14.23
CA ASN A 281 -4.72 2.63 14.89
C ASN A 281 -5.74 1.53 15.23
N ALA A 282 -6.95 1.89 15.66
CA ALA A 282 -8.03 0.91 15.83
C ALA A 282 -8.36 0.21 14.51
N GLU A 283 -8.53 0.96 13.41
CA GLU A 283 -8.83 0.40 12.09
C GLU A 283 -7.72 -0.52 11.57
N ALA A 284 -6.46 -0.15 11.77
CA ALA A 284 -5.30 -0.97 11.40
C ALA A 284 -5.24 -2.25 12.23
N LEU A 285 -5.32 -2.14 13.56
CA LEU A 285 -5.28 -3.28 14.48
C LEU A 285 -6.39 -4.29 14.18
N ALA A 286 -7.61 -3.84 13.86
CA ALA A 286 -8.69 -4.75 13.49
C ALA A 286 -8.37 -5.56 12.23
N CYS A 287 -7.80 -4.94 11.18
CA CYS A 287 -7.44 -5.66 9.96
C CYS A 287 -6.21 -6.56 10.15
N ILE A 288 -5.23 -6.14 10.94
CA ILE A 288 -4.08 -6.99 11.31
C ILE A 288 -4.58 -8.21 12.09
N ALA A 289 -5.44 -8.01 13.08
CA ALA A 289 -6.08 -9.08 13.85
C ALA A 289 -6.88 -10.04 12.94
N LEU A 290 -7.61 -9.53 11.94
CA LEU A 290 -8.27 -10.37 10.94
C LEU A 290 -7.26 -11.28 10.22
N SER A 291 -6.14 -10.72 9.77
CA SER A 291 -5.08 -11.48 9.08
C SER A 291 -4.54 -12.61 9.96
N GLN A 292 -4.23 -12.30 11.22
CA GLN A 292 -3.67 -13.27 12.16
C GLN A 292 -4.70 -14.30 12.64
N ALA A 293 -5.99 -13.95 12.65
CA ALA A 293 -7.09 -14.89 12.93
C ALA A 293 -7.33 -15.86 11.76
N VAL A 294 -7.03 -15.46 10.52
CA VAL A 294 -7.05 -16.36 9.36
C VAL A 294 -5.84 -17.29 9.39
N GLN A 295 -4.65 -16.73 9.56
CA GLN A 295 -3.40 -17.47 9.53
C GLN A 295 -2.38 -16.78 10.44
N LYS A 296 -2.07 -17.42 11.58
CA LYS A 296 -1.04 -16.94 12.51
C LYS A 296 0.32 -16.89 11.80
N GLY A 297 1.01 -15.76 11.89
CA GLY A 297 2.29 -15.52 11.22
C GLY A 297 2.18 -14.97 9.80
N ALA A 298 0.96 -14.77 9.26
CA ALA A 298 0.79 -14.14 7.96
C ALA A 298 1.47 -12.75 7.94
N PRO A 299 2.28 -12.42 6.91
CA PRO A 299 2.97 -11.14 6.87
C PRO A 299 1.99 -9.97 6.71
N VAL A 300 2.11 -8.95 7.55
CA VAL A 300 1.28 -7.74 7.48
C VAL A 300 2.15 -6.52 7.71
N ILE A 301 1.83 -5.43 7.00
CA ILE A 301 2.47 -4.13 7.15
C ILE A 301 1.42 -3.13 7.63
N TYR A 302 1.73 -2.42 8.71
CA TYR A 302 0.99 -1.24 9.12
C TYR A 302 1.26 -0.09 8.14
N GLY A 303 0.22 0.33 7.41
CA GLY A 303 0.23 1.50 6.55
C GLY A 303 -0.51 2.67 7.21
N SER A 304 -0.11 3.89 6.88
CA SER A 304 -0.76 5.10 7.35
C SER A 304 -0.97 6.07 6.20
N PHE A 305 -2.21 6.50 6.01
CA PHE A 305 -2.57 7.63 5.17
C PHE A 305 -3.45 8.60 5.97
N SER A 306 -2.85 9.27 6.95
CA SER A 306 -3.50 10.33 7.74
C SER A 306 -3.07 11.71 7.24
N SER A 307 -3.97 12.43 6.56
CA SER A 307 -3.77 13.85 6.20
C SER A 307 -4.95 14.71 6.65
N ASN A 308 -4.90 16.02 6.45
CA ASN A 308 -6.01 16.93 6.75
C ASN A 308 -6.73 17.41 5.48
N VAL A 309 -7.95 17.89 5.65
CA VAL A 309 -8.63 18.67 4.60
C VAL A 309 -8.22 20.14 4.67
N ASP A 310 -8.21 20.81 3.52
CA ASP A 310 -8.18 22.26 3.46
C ASP A 310 -9.56 22.81 3.88
N MET A 311 -9.63 23.50 5.00
CA MET A 311 -10.91 23.97 5.57
C MET A 311 -11.64 24.99 4.68
N LYS A 312 -10.94 25.62 3.72
CA LYS A 312 -11.57 26.57 2.80
C LYS A 312 -12.25 25.88 1.61
N SER A 313 -11.60 24.89 1.01
CA SER A 313 -12.08 24.20 -0.20
C SER A 313 -12.73 22.84 0.08
N GLY A 314 -12.51 22.27 1.27
CA GLY A 314 -12.88 20.90 1.60
C GLY A 314 -12.05 19.83 0.88
N SER A 315 -11.03 20.22 0.12
CA SER A 315 -10.20 19.29 -0.66
C SER A 315 -9.15 18.61 0.23
N PRO A 316 -8.71 17.38 -0.09
CA PRO A 316 -7.55 16.77 0.55
C PRO A 316 -6.31 17.67 0.42
N ALA A 317 -5.66 17.97 1.54
CA ALA A 317 -4.40 18.71 1.57
C ALA A 317 -3.25 17.73 1.76
N PHE A 318 -2.12 17.99 1.11
CA PHE A 318 -0.89 17.18 1.22
C PHE A 318 0.31 18.08 1.45
N GLY A 319 1.35 17.54 2.09
CA GLY A 319 2.56 18.32 2.42
C GLY A 319 2.33 19.33 3.55
N THR A 320 1.31 19.11 4.38
CA THR A 320 0.99 19.92 5.54
C THR A 320 1.79 19.46 6.77
N PRO A 321 1.99 20.33 7.79
CA PRO A 321 2.60 19.92 9.06
C PRO A 321 1.84 18.77 9.74
N GLU A 322 0.51 18.74 9.64
CA GLU A 322 -0.34 17.69 10.18
C GLU A 322 0.00 16.34 9.55
N TYR A 323 0.07 16.27 8.21
CA TYR A 323 0.44 15.06 7.49
C TYR A 323 1.82 14.52 7.89
N VAL A 324 2.81 15.42 8.03
CA VAL A 324 4.17 15.01 8.44
C VAL A 324 4.16 14.45 9.86
N ARG A 325 3.46 15.12 10.79
CA ARG A 325 3.37 14.67 12.19
C ARG A 325 2.63 13.35 12.32
N THR A 326 1.49 13.17 11.66
CA THR A 326 0.74 11.91 11.69
C THR A 326 1.55 10.76 11.09
N THR A 327 2.30 11.01 10.00
CA THR A 327 3.20 10.00 9.41
C THR A 327 4.28 9.55 10.40
N LEU A 328 4.93 10.50 11.09
CA LEU A 328 5.97 10.19 12.08
C LEU A 328 5.40 9.47 13.30
N ALA A 329 4.26 9.92 13.83
CA ALA A 329 3.58 9.26 14.94
C ALA A 329 3.15 7.83 14.57
N SER A 330 2.64 7.62 13.36
CA SER A 330 2.22 6.29 12.89
C SER A 330 3.38 5.34 12.68
N ALA A 331 4.60 5.85 12.50
CA ALA A 331 5.81 5.01 12.43
C ALA A 331 6.32 4.60 13.84
N GLN A 332 5.87 5.28 14.90
CA GLN A 332 6.15 4.91 16.29
C GLN A 332 5.11 3.94 16.87
N LEU A 333 3.87 3.98 16.37
CA LEU A 333 2.78 3.05 16.70
C LEU A 333 3.01 1.68 16.07
#